data_AF-A0A945GH20-F1
#
_entry.id   AF-A0A945GH20-F1
#
_cell.length_a   1.000
_cell.length_b   1.000
_cell.length_c   1.000
_cell.angle_alpha   90.00
_cell.angle_beta   90.00
_cell.angle_gamma   90.00
#
_symmetry.space_group_name_H-M   'P 1'
#
loop_
_entity.id
_entity.type
_entity.pdbx_description
1 polymer ?
#
loop_
_entity_poly.entity_id
_entity_poly.type
_entity_poly.pdbx_seq_one_letter_code
_entity_poly.pdbx_strand_id
1 'polypeptide(L)'
;MNDFEQLNNFVSFHEMRTAVLDIINNTPDQDLRNVDRIVTQKDTIAGRNKEIIALIFCDVFKKLTGLDLSKKPRLIVDIGVGVLPITTVEFAESIKAVNQETIVIGTELPSAVAAAYQSLPKNIVERFQEEVVVILGEGFNEANVQGLRFLLNEDEQPYELVAEIIADNGKHGYLTIAVSKDTKFIGKKGKTNSKEQRQTHFFNEVLSALKEEDSNPQVIQNPAKKMLAEVDGQFIATSEPEKIFPGMADLITANNVTTHFTEEQRETFYNQTITQLLKTGGVYVEKQRSGFGNFATFNKISVFMLSEDGKLEEIGRVNSDMNSNLFLEEGMFFDWYSERNEYVGTVVESLIDKFDEDFVSKVYKEIQVEVKKLTSALDLSFEEFQKKIDDLFKNSFFEE
;
A
#
# COMPACT_ATOMS: atom_id res chain seq x y z
N MET A 1 6.41 44.40 5.99
CA MET A 1 6.86 43.51 4.91
C MET A 1 7.62 42.41 5.60
N ASN A 2 7.05 41.20 5.59
CA ASN A 2 7.40 40.09 6.46
C ASN A 2 8.63 39.34 5.95
N ASP A 3 9.50 38.99 6.87
CA ASP A 3 10.72 38.16 6.71
C ASP A 3 10.41 36.67 6.40
N PHE A 4 9.27 36.36 5.77
CA PHE A 4 8.90 35.00 5.34
C PHE A 4 9.44 34.63 3.94
N GLU A 5 9.98 35.59 3.18
CA GLU A 5 10.58 35.33 1.87
C GLU A 5 12.06 34.89 1.95
N GLN A 6 12.70 34.89 3.13
CA GLN A 6 14.16 34.68 3.24
C GLN A 6 14.61 33.28 3.69
N LEU A 7 13.72 32.29 3.82
CA LEU A 7 14.10 30.89 4.11
C LEU A 7 13.79 29.89 2.98
N ASN A 8 13.41 30.40 1.80
CA ASN A 8 13.44 29.61 0.57
C ASN A 8 14.80 29.76 -0.11
N ASN A 9 15.83 29.10 0.44
CA ASN A 9 16.89 28.58 -0.41
C ASN A 9 16.24 27.54 -1.31
N PHE A 10 15.65 28.00 -2.43
CA PHE A 10 15.12 27.14 -3.49
C PHE A 10 16.29 26.38 -4.09
N VAL A 11 16.63 25.26 -3.48
CA VAL A 11 17.23 24.15 -4.20
C VAL A 11 16.20 23.79 -5.27
N SER A 12 16.55 24.02 -6.53
CA SER A 12 15.68 23.66 -7.65
C SER A 12 15.34 22.16 -7.57
N PHE A 13 14.19 21.73 -8.10
CA PHE A 13 13.86 20.30 -8.15
C PHE A 13 15.00 19.49 -8.78
N HIS A 14 15.72 20.06 -9.74
CA HIS A 14 16.90 19.45 -10.36
C HIS A 14 18.07 19.25 -9.38
N GLU A 15 18.39 20.24 -8.56
CA GLU A 15 19.43 20.12 -7.53
C GLU A 15 19.00 19.17 -6.41
N MET A 16 17.72 19.18 -6.00
CA MET A 16 17.17 18.24 -5.03
C MET A 16 17.23 16.81 -5.58
N ARG A 17 16.81 16.63 -6.84
CA ARG A 17 16.91 15.35 -7.56
C ARG A 17 18.34 14.84 -7.59
N THR A 18 19.28 15.71 -7.94
CA THR A 18 20.70 15.34 -8.01
C THR A 18 21.21 14.93 -6.64
N ALA A 19 20.93 15.72 -5.59
CA ALA A 19 21.33 15.39 -4.22
C ALA A 19 20.70 14.08 -3.71
N VAL A 20 19.41 13.85 -3.98
CA VAL A 20 18.72 12.60 -3.61
C VAL A 20 19.32 11.41 -4.35
N LEU A 21 19.49 11.51 -5.67
CA LEU A 21 20.08 10.43 -6.46
C LEU A 21 21.54 10.17 -6.06
N ASP A 22 22.31 11.21 -5.74
CA ASP A 22 23.67 11.06 -5.24
C ASP A 22 23.69 10.38 -3.87
N ILE A 23 22.79 10.71 -2.96
CA ILE A 23 22.67 10.00 -1.68
C ILE A 23 22.32 8.54 -1.93
N ILE A 24 21.33 8.25 -2.78
CA ILE A 24 20.91 6.87 -3.10
C ILE A 24 22.05 6.06 -3.72
N ASN A 25 22.73 6.63 -4.72
CA ASN A 25 23.80 5.95 -5.45
C ASN A 25 25.04 5.71 -4.58
N ASN A 26 25.26 6.56 -3.57
CA ASN A 26 26.41 6.47 -2.66
C ASN A 26 26.08 5.88 -1.28
N THR A 27 24.80 5.61 -1.00
CA THR A 27 24.39 4.90 0.21
C THR A 27 24.51 3.41 -0.08
N PRO A 28 25.48 2.71 0.53
CA PRO A 28 25.50 1.26 0.45
C PRO A 28 24.19 0.75 1.08
N ASP A 29 23.55 -0.24 0.43
CA ASP A 29 22.40 -0.93 1.01
C ASP A 29 22.80 -1.34 2.44
N GLN A 30 22.15 -0.73 3.45
CA GLN A 30 22.54 -0.93 4.85
C GLN A 30 22.34 -2.40 5.16
N ASP A 31 23.45 -3.06 5.51
CA ASP A 31 23.61 -4.49 5.70
C ASP A 31 22.34 -5.36 5.47
N LEU A 32 22.09 -5.66 4.19
CA LEU A 32 21.48 -6.96 3.81
C LEU A 32 22.30 -8.16 4.35
N ARG A 33 23.46 -7.85 4.95
CA ARG A 33 24.53 -8.72 5.43
C ARG A 33 24.28 -9.44 6.75
N ASN A 34 23.21 -9.10 7.48
CA ASN A 34 22.88 -9.74 8.77
C ASN A 34 21.53 -10.49 8.77
N VAL A 35 20.98 -10.78 7.59
CA VAL A 35 19.64 -11.38 7.41
C VAL A 35 19.62 -12.90 7.70
N ASP A 36 20.78 -13.52 7.90
CA ASP A 36 20.99 -14.98 8.09
C ASP A 36 20.06 -15.66 9.11
N ARG A 37 19.46 -14.90 10.02
CA ARG A 37 18.78 -15.46 11.19
C ARG A 37 17.37 -14.96 11.39
N ILE A 38 16.86 -14.03 10.57
CA ILE A 38 15.55 -13.40 10.79
C ILE A 38 14.83 -13.16 9.46
N VAL A 39 13.72 -13.85 9.27
CA VAL A 39 12.75 -13.60 8.19
C VAL A 39 11.48 -13.01 8.79
N THR A 40 11.06 -11.84 8.31
CA THR A 40 9.76 -11.25 8.66
C THR A 40 8.69 -11.77 7.71
N GLN A 41 7.45 -11.98 8.17
CA GLN A 41 6.34 -12.29 7.27
C GLN A 41 6.19 -11.20 6.20
N LYS A 42 6.45 -11.55 4.94
CA LYS A 42 6.64 -10.63 3.81
C LYS A 42 5.93 -11.08 2.53
N ASP A 43 4.89 -11.88 2.69
CA ASP A 43 4.01 -12.35 1.62
C ASP A 43 3.52 -11.13 0.83
N THR A 44 3.71 -11.07 -0.50
CA THR A 44 3.27 -9.97 -1.37
C THR A 44 2.30 -10.45 -2.44
N ILE A 45 1.32 -9.61 -2.78
CA ILE A 45 0.35 -9.86 -3.85
C ILE A 45 0.20 -8.56 -4.66
N ALA A 46 0.20 -8.70 -5.98
CA ALA A 46 -0.10 -7.67 -6.96
C ALA A 46 -1.40 -6.94 -6.63
N GLY A 47 -1.40 -5.62 -6.86
CA GLY A 47 -2.54 -4.76 -6.66
C GLY A 47 -2.85 -4.37 -5.22
N ARG A 48 -1.94 -4.61 -4.26
CA ARG A 48 -2.08 -4.12 -2.87
C ARG A 48 -2.21 -2.60 -2.79
N ASN A 49 -1.52 -1.88 -3.68
CA ASN A 49 -1.53 -0.43 -3.77
C ASN A 49 -2.66 0.12 -4.66
N LYS A 50 -3.52 -0.71 -5.27
CA LYS A 50 -4.59 -0.22 -6.19
C LYS A 50 -5.50 0.83 -5.57
N GLU A 51 -5.89 0.67 -4.30
CA GLU A 51 -6.74 1.63 -3.61
C GLU A 51 -5.99 2.93 -3.26
N ILE A 52 -4.71 2.83 -2.88
CA ILE A 52 -3.85 4.00 -2.67
C ILE A 52 -3.70 4.75 -4.00
N ILE A 53 -3.41 4.04 -5.09
CA ILE A 53 -3.29 4.59 -6.45
C ILE A 53 -4.58 5.29 -6.85
N ALA A 54 -5.73 4.64 -6.66
CA ALA A 54 -7.03 5.23 -6.96
C ALA A 54 -7.29 6.50 -6.13
N LEU A 55 -6.92 6.49 -4.85
CA LEU A 55 -7.04 7.63 -3.95
C LEU A 55 -6.16 8.80 -4.41
N ILE A 56 -4.87 8.60 -4.62
CA ILE A 56 -3.93 9.69 -4.94
C ILE A 56 -4.24 10.36 -6.29
N PHE A 57 -4.86 9.63 -7.22
CA PHE A 57 -5.24 10.18 -8.52
C PHE A 57 -6.64 10.80 -8.55
N CYS A 58 -7.44 10.64 -7.48
CA CYS A 58 -8.77 11.23 -7.43
C CYS A 58 -8.70 12.75 -7.19
N ASP A 59 -9.68 13.49 -7.71
CA ASP A 59 -9.68 14.95 -7.61
C ASP A 59 -9.91 15.46 -6.17
N VAL A 60 -10.57 14.65 -5.33
CA VAL A 60 -10.75 14.97 -3.90
C VAL A 60 -9.41 15.03 -3.21
N PHE A 61 -8.56 14.02 -3.41
CA PHE A 61 -7.25 13.96 -2.80
C PHE A 61 -6.40 15.16 -3.23
N LYS A 62 -6.41 15.51 -4.52
CA LYS A 62 -5.71 16.69 -5.04
C LYS A 62 -6.21 17.99 -4.42
N LYS A 63 -7.52 18.15 -4.25
CA LYS A 63 -8.13 19.34 -3.62
C LYS A 63 -7.78 19.43 -2.13
N LEU A 64 -7.86 18.32 -1.42
CA LEU A 64 -7.61 18.25 0.03
C LEU A 64 -6.14 18.53 0.36
N THR A 65 -5.23 17.93 -0.40
CA THR A 65 -3.80 17.94 -0.08
C THR A 65 -3.01 18.99 -0.88
N GLY A 66 -3.59 19.54 -1.95
CA GLY A 66 -2.86 20.32 -2.95
C GLY A 66 -1.86 19.49 -3.79
N LEU A 67 -1.81 18.17 -3.59
CA LEU A 67 -0.87 17.30 -4.28
C LEU A 67 -1.45 16.81 -5.61
N ASP A 68 -1.06 17.48 -6.68
CA ASP A 68 -1.32 17.04 -8.06
C ASP A 68 -0.04 16.52 -8.71
N LEU A 69 0.02 15.20 -8.91
CA LEU A 69 1.19 14.50 -9.48
C LEU A 69 1.36 14.77 -10.98
N SER A 70 0.32 15.23 -11.67
CA SER A 70 0.36 15.52 -13.12
C SER A 70 1.02 16.87 -13.46
N LYS A 71 1.09 17.80 -12.50
CA LYS A 71 1.44 19.21 -12.79
C LYS A 71 2.92 19.53 -12.72
N LYS A 72 3.67 18.87 -11.82
CA LYS A 72 5.10 19.12 -11.63
C LYS A 72 5.80 17.87 -11.12
N PRO A 73 7.11 17.75 -11.34
CA PRO A 73 7.90 16.65 -10.78
C PRO A 73 7.80 16.62 -9.26
N ARG A 74 7.73 15.41 -8.71
CA ARG A 74 7.59 15.14 -7.27
C ARG A 74 8.62 14.13 -6.79
N LEU A 75 8.84 14.10 -5.48
CA LEU A 75 9.53 13.01 -4.80
C LEU A 75 8.52 12.17 -4.03
N ILE A 76 8.39 10.90 -4.39
CA ILE A 76 7.48 9.95 -3.75
C ILE A 76 8.29 8.81 -3.13
N VAL A 77 7.99 8.49 -1.87
CA VAL A 77 8.62 7.39 -1.13
C VAL A 77 7.55 6.36 -0.79
N ASP A 78 7.68 5.14 -1.30
CA ASP A 78 6.82 4.01 -0.93
C ASP A 78 7.57 3.11 0.06
N ILE A 79 7.07 3.07 1.30
CA ILE A 79 7.59 2.23 2.37
C ILE A 79 6.83 0.90 2.33
N GLY A 80 7.56 -0.16 1.97
CA GLY A 80 7.03 -1.51 1.79
C GLY A 80 7.62 -2.53 2.77
N VAL A 81 7.00 -3.71 2.77
CA VAL A 81 7.55 -4.94 3.35
C VAL A 81 7.21 -6.07 2.37
N GLY A 82 8.21 -6.64 1.71
CA GLY A 82 8.01 -7.67 0.70
C GLY A 82 9.26 -8.39 0.24
N VAL A 83 9.16 -9.69 -0.05
CA VAL A 83 10.28 -10.45 -0.66
C VAL A 83 10.83 -9.76 -1.90
N LEU A 84 9.90 -9.33 -2.74
CA LEU A 84 10.12 -8.62 -3.99
C LEU A 84 9.19 -7.40 -4.00
N PRO A 85 9.63 -6.26 -4.53
CA PRO A 85 8.94 -4.98 -4.41
C PRO A 85 7.82 -4.84 -5.46
N ILE A 86 7.08 -5.91 -5.77
CA ILE A 86 6.09 -5.90 -6.86
C ILE A 86 5.03 -4.83 -6.70
N THR A 87 4.62 -4.55 -5.46
CA THR A 87 3.62 -3.52 -5.15
C THR A 87 4.16 -2.12 -5.39
N THR A 88 5.45 -1.94 -5.15
CA THR A 88 6.16 -0.68 -5.35
C THR A 88 6.50 -0.47 -6.82
N VAL A 89 6.81 -1.54 -7.56
CA VAL A 89 6.97 -1.52 -9.02
C VAL A 89 5.67 -1.07 -9.69
N GLU A 90 4.54 -1.71 -9.40
CA GLU A 90 3.23 -1.33 -9.94
C GLU A 90 2.86 0.13 -9.60
N PHE A 91 3.20 0.54 -8.37
CA PHE A 91 2.99 1.92 -7.93
C PHE A 91 3.84 2.89 -8.75
N ALA A 92 5.14 2.61 -8.89
CA ALA A 92 6.06 3.43 -9.68
C ALA A 92 5.63 3.54 -11.15
N GLU A 93 5.21 2.44 -11.77
CA GLU A 93 4.65 2.43 -13.14
C GLU A 93 3.44 3.36 -13.24
N SER A 94 2.51 3.26 -12.29
CA SER A 94 1.29 4.06 -12.26
C SER A 94 1.59 5.55 -12.12
N ILE A 95 2.55 5.92 -11.25
CA ILE A 95 3.01 7.30 -11.08
C ILE A 95 3.68 7.82 -12.36
N LYS A 96 4.64 7.06 -12.91
CA LYS A 96 5.41 7.48 -14.08
C LYS A 96 4.58 7.55 -15.36
N ALA A 97 3.52 6.76 -15.46
CA ALA A 97 2.55 6.87 -16.54
C ALA A 97 1.85 8.25 -16.56
N VAL A 98 1.69 8.88 -15.40
CA VAL A 98 1.09 10.22 -15.27
C VAL A 98 2.16 11.31 -15.40
N ASN A 99 3.32 11.11 -14.79
CA ASN A 99 4.43 12.06 -14.85
C ASN A 99 5.79 11.35 -14.74
N GLN A 100 6.45 11.17 -15.88
CA GLN A 100 7.74 10.47 -15.99
C GLN A 100 8.88 11.14 -15.19
N GLU A 101 8.78 12.45 -14.92
CA GLU A 101 9.81 13.19 -14.17
C GLU A 101 9.70 13.00 -12.65
N THR A 102 8.61 12.37 -12.17
CA THR A 102 8.45 12.04 -10.75
C THR A 102 9.44 10.96 -10.34
N ILE A 103 10.13 11.22 -9.24
CA ILE A 103 11.06 10.27 -8.64
C ILE A 103 10.25 9.40 -7.68
N VAL A 104 10.29 8.09 -7.91
CA VAL A 104 9.68 7.11 -7.01
C VAL A 104 10.78 6.28 -6.38
N ILE A 105 10.78 6.24 -5.06
CA ILE A 105 11.74 5.46 -4.29
C ILE A 105 10.97 4.43 -3.48
N GLY A 106 11.27 3.15 -3.73
CA GLY A 106 10.90 2.06 -2.86
C GLY A 106 11.87 1.92 -1.71
N THR A 107 11.37 1.83 -0.48
CA THR A 107 12.17 1.53 0.68
C THR A 107 11.59 0.37 1.45
N GLU A 108 12.46 -0.53 1.91
CA GLU A 108 12.08 -1.70 2.69
C GLU A 108 13.06 -1.98 3.82
N LEU A 109 12.60 -2.68 4.85
CA LEU A 109 13.48 -3.18 5.91
C LEU A 109 14.49 -4.17 5.30
N PRO A 110 15.78 -4.12 5.68
CA PRO A 110 16.78 -5.07 5.15
C PRO A 110 16.39 -6.54 5.36
N SER A 111 15.73 -6.87 6.47
CA SER A 111 15.23 -8.22 6.76
C SER A 111 14.02 -8.66 5.92
N ALA A 112 13.36 -7.74 5.23
CA ALA A 112 12.23 -8.02 4.35
C ALA A 112 12.65 -8.33 2.91
N VAL A 113 13.87 -7.99 2.52
CA VAL A 113 14.31 -7.97 1.12
C VAL A 113 15.27 -9.13 0.85
N ALA A 114 15.18 -9.72 -0.34
CA ALA A 114 16.16 -10.72 -0.78
C ALA A 114 17.46 -10.05 -1.25
N ALA A 115 18.61 -10.44 -0.67
CA ALA A 115 19.93 -10.06 -1.18
C ALA A 115 20.19 -10.68 -2.56
N ALA A 116 19.86 -11.97 -2.69
CA ALA A 116 19.84 -12.66 -3.97
C ALA A 116 18.74 -13.72 -4.00
N TYR A 117 18.35 -14.14 -5.20
CA TYR A 117 17.55 -15.34 -5.37
C TYR A 117 18.09 -16.23 -6.49
N GLN A 118 17.72 -17.50 -6.41
CA GLN A 118 17.96 -18.53 -7.40
C GLN A 118 16.61 -19.10 -7.84
N SER A 119 16.24 -18.89 -9.11
CA SER A 119 15.02 -19.47 -9.68
C SER A 119 15.21 -20.95 -9.95
N LEU A 120 14.22 -21.76 -9.58
CA LEU A 120 14.27 -23.20 -9.78
C LEU A 120 13.83 -23.58 -11.20
N PRO A 121 14.46 -24.61 -11.81
CA PRO A 121 14.04 -25.18 -13.08
C PRO A 121 12.56 -25.59 -13.11
N LYS A 122 11.93 -25.50 -14.28
CA LYS A 122 10.50 -25.77 -14.48
C LYS A 122 10.08 -27.17 -14.02
N ASN A 123 10.91 -28.19 -14.26
CA ASN A 123 10.66 -29.56 -13.81
C ASN A 123 10.61 -29.69 -12.29
N ILE A 124 11.39 -28.89 -11.54
CA ILE A 124 11.29 -28.85 -10.07
C ILE A 124 9.98 -28.16 -9.65
N VAL A 125 9.60 -27.08 -10.32
CA VAL A 125 8.32 -26.40 -10.06
C VAL A 125 7.14 -27.35 -10.27
N GLU A 126 7.11 -28.05 -11.42
CA GLU A 126 6.08 -29.03 -11.76
C GLU A 126 6.04 -30.20 -10.77
N ARG A 127 7.21 -30.69 -10.33
CA ARG A 127 7.34 -31.78 -9.37
C ARG A 127 6.70 -31.48 -8.01
N PHE A 128 6.77 -30.23 -7.56
CA PHE A 128 6.33 -29.83 -6.21
C PHE A 128 5.07 -28.97 -6.19
N GLN A 129 4.41 -28.77 -7.34
CA GLN A 129 3.26 -27.87 -7.45
C GLN A 129 2.13 -28.25 -6.48
N GLU A 130 1.80 -29.54 -6.39
CA GLU A 130 0.70 -30.02 -5.54
C GLU A 130 1.01 -29.78 -4.05
N GLU A 131 2.23 -30.10 -3.60
CA GLU A 131 2.66 -29.83 -2.22
C GLU A 131 2.67 -28.34 -1.90
N VAL A 132 3.11 -27.49 -2.83
CA VAL A 132 3.06 -26.02 -2.67
C VAL A 132 1.62 -25.57 -2.44
N VAL A 133 0.67 -26.02 -3.26
CA VAL A 133 -0.75 -25.68 -3.12
C VAL A 133 -1.29 -26.13 -1.76
N VAL A 134 -0.93 -27.34 -1.32
CA VAL A 134 -1.31 -27.86 0.01
C VAL A 134 -0.74 -27.00 1.14
N ILE A 135 0.52 -26.56 1.03
CA ILE A 135 1.19 -25.70 2.03
C ILE A 135 0.52 -24.33 2.12
N LEU A 136 0.12 -23.76 0.98
CA LEU A 136 -0.56 -22.46 0.92
C LEU A 136 -1.95 -22.50 1.57
N GLY A 137 -2.59 -23.68 1.58
CA GLY A 137 -3.81 -23.94 2.32
C GLY A 137 -5.09 -23.36 1.70
N GLU A 138 -6.16 -23.37 2.48
CA GLU A 138 -7.51 -22.98 2.03
C GLU A 138 -7.54 -21.54 1.50
N GLY A 139 -7.93 -21.40 0.22
CA GLY A 139 -7.93 -20.14 -0.53
C GLY A 139 -6.94 -20.10 -1.70
N PHE A 140 -6.08 -21.12 -1.83
CA PHE A 140 -5.12 -21.27 -2.93
C PHE A 140 -5.22 -22.62 -3.65
N ASN A 141 -6.31 -23.37 -3.44
CA ASN A 141 -6.49 -24.73 -3.98
C ASN A 141 -6.48 -24.81 -5.52
N GLU A 142 -6.73 -23.69 -6.20
CA GLU A 142 -6.68 -23.57 -7.67
C GLU A 142 -5.52 -22.67 -8.14
N ALA A 143 -4.65 -22.22 -7.22
CA ALA A 143 -3.55 -21.32 -7.55
C ALA A 143 -2.55 -21.99 -8.49
N ASN A 144 -2.18 -21.28 -9.55
CA ASN A 144 -1.20 -21.75 -10.51
C ASN A 144 0.22 -21.33 -10.08
N VAL A 145 1.03 -22.30 -9.64
CA VAL A 145 2.43 -22.07 -9.25
C VAL A 145 3.27 -21.82 -10.50
N GLN A 146 3.64 -20.57 -10.74
CA GLN A 146 4.46 -20.17 -11.90
C GLN A 146 5.94 -20.47 -11.68
N GLY A 147 6.41 -20.44 -10.43
CA GLY A 147 7.82 -20.57 -10.13
C GLY A 147 8.11 -20.81 -8.66
N LEU A 148 9.29 -21.37 -8.40
CA LEU A 148 9.88 -21.51 -7.08
C LEU A 148 11.25 -20.82 -7.08
N ARG A 149 11.58 -20.16 -5.97
CA ARG A 149 12.84 -19.44 -5.81
C ARG A 149 13.44 -19.69 -4.44
N PHE A 150 14.72 -20.04 -4.38
CA PHE A 150 15.49 -19.94 -3.15
C PHE A 150 16.01 -18.52 -2.99
N LEU A 151 15.74 -17.90 -1.84
CA LEU A 151 16.46 -16.70 -1.43
C LEU A 151 17.79 -17.12 -0.83
N LEU A 152 18.84 -16.44 -1.22
CA LEU A 152 20.21 -16.73 -0.81
C LEU A 152 20.73 -15.63 0.11
N ASN A 153 21.49 -16.04 1.12
CA ASN A 153 22.19 -15.12 2.00
C ASN A 153 23.53 -14.67 1.37
N GLU A 154 24.38 -14.00 2.15
CA GLU A 154 25.68 -13.52 1.69
C GLU A 154 26.64 -14.61 1.24
N ASP A 155 26.59 -15.76 1.91
CA ASP A 155 27.39 -16.94 1.60
C ASP A 155 26.77 -17.76 0.44
N GLU A 156 25.82 -17.17 -0.28
CA GLU A 156 25.01 -17.78 -1.33
C GLU A 156 24.28 -19.07 -0.88
N GLN A 157 24.01 -19.18 0.43
CA GLN A 157 23.29 -20.31 1.00
C GLN A 157 21.77 -20.07 0.96
N PRO A 158 20.99 -21.03 0.46
CA PRO A 158 19.53 -20.98 0.54
C PRO A 158 19.05 -20.91 1.98
N TYR A 159 18.22 -19.91 2.31
CA TYR A 159 17.63 -19.78 3.65
C TYR A 159 16.09 -19.73 3.63
N GLU A 160 15.50 -19.41 2.49
CA GLU A 160 14.05 -19.25 2.33
C GLU A 160 13.61 -19.71 0.94
N LEU A 161 12.46 -20.40 0.87
CA LEU A 161 11.82 -20.83 -0.36
C LEU A 161 10.53 -20.04 -0.58
N VAL A 162 10.43 -19.41 -1.74
CA VAL A 162 9.32 -18.54 -2.13
C VAL A 162 8.64 -19.09 -3.37
N ALA A 163 7.32 -19.21 -3.31
CA ALA A 163 6.48 -19.52 -4.46
C ALA A 163 6.02 -18.25 -5.14
N GLU A 164 6.07 -18.26 -6.47
CA GLU A 164 5.37 -17.32 -7.33
C GLU A 164 4.08 -17.97 -7.82
N ILE A 165 2.95 -17.34 -7.52
CA ILE A 165 1.64 -17.88 -7.79
C ILE A 165 0.76 -16.90 -8.54
N ILE A 166 -0.09 -17.40 -9.41
CA ILE A 166 -1.23 -16.66 -9.93
C ILE A 166 -2.48 -17.28 -9.29
N ALA A 167 -3.13 -16.51 -8.43
CA ALA A 167 -4.42 -16.88 -7.84
C ALA A 167 -5.53 -16.85 -8.91
N ASP A 168 -6.65 -17.53 -8.64
CA ASP A 168 -7.76 -17.76 -9.59
C ASP A 168 -8.39 -16.45 -10.10
N ASN A 169 -8.31 -15.39 -9.30
CA ASN A 169 -8.74 -14.04 -9.68
C ASN A 169 -7.71 -13.28 -10.54
N GLY A 170 -6.69 -13.98 -11.06
CA GLY A 170 -5.61 -13.43 -11.87
C GLY A 170 -4.56 -12.65 -11.09
N LYS A 171 -4.63 -12.59 -9.74
CA LYS A 171 -3.64 -11.86 -8.94
C LYS A 171 -2.35 -12.64 -8.81
N HIS A 172 -1.27 -12.00 -9.23
CA HIS A 172 0.09 -12.50 -9.09
C HIS A 172 0.61 -12.26 -7.65
N GLY A 173 1.36 -13.18 -7.07
CA GLY A 173 1.92 -13.01 -5.72
C GLY A 173 3.15 -13.85 -5.45
N TYR A 174 3.93 -13.41 -4.46
CA TYR A 174 5.11 -14.12 -3.95
C TYR A 174 4.90 -14.44 -2.48
N LEU A 175 4.91 -15.73 -2.16
CA LEU A 175 4.58 -16.23 -0.82
C LEU A 175 5.73 -17.07 -0.29
N THR A 176 6.12 -16.82 0.96
CA THR A 176 7.13 -17.62 1.65
C THR A 176 6.51 -18.96 2.05
N ILE A 177 6.95 -20.06 1.44
CA ILE A 177 6.36 -21.39 1.66
C ILE A 177 7.19 -22.24 2.62
N ALA A 178 8.51 -22.06 2.67
CA ALA A 178 9.37 -22.81 3.57
C ALA A 178 10.64 -22.03 3.93
N VAL A 179 11.26 -22.38 5.05
CA VAL A 179 12.49 -21.74 5.56
C VAL A 179 13.46 -22.80 6.08
N SER A 180 14.75 -22.48 6.02
CA SER A 180 15.82 -23.32 6.58
C SER A 180 15.69 -23.43 8.11
N LYS A 181 16.34 -24.45 8.68
CA LYS A 181 16.25 -24.75 10.13
C LYS A 181 16.78 -23.63 11.02
N ASP A 182 17.79 -22.90 10.54
CA ASP A 182 18.53 -21.91 11.33
C ASP A 182 17.93 -20.49 11.22
N THR A 183 16.88 -20.34 10.40
CA THR A 183 16.16 -19.08 10.20
C THR A 183 15.08 -18.88 11.27
N LYS A 184 15.08 -17.74 11.97
CA LYS A 184 13.96 -17.34 12.86
C LYS A 184 12.90 -16.62 12.05
N PHE A 185 11.64 -17.01 12.24
CA PHE A 185 10.51 -16.36 11.60
C PHE A 185 9.82 -15.37 12.56
N ILE A 186 9.76 -14.09 12.17
CA ILE A 186 9.05 -13.03 12.89
C ILE A 186 7.70 -12.80 12.22
N GLY A 187 6.64 -13.09 12.96
CA GLY A 187 5.25 -12.85 12.54
C GLY A 187 4.77 -11.44 12.88
N LYS A 188 3.45 -11.28 12.99
CA LYS A 188 2.80 -10.00 13.30
C LYS A 188 3.24 -9.45 14.67
N LYS A 189 3.29 -8.11 14.78
CA LYS A 189 3.69 -7.38 16.01
C LYS A 189 5.08 -7.76 16.55
N GLY A 190 6.03 -8.08 15.66
CA GLY A 190 7.41 -8.42 16.04
C GLY A 190 7.57 -9.72 16.84
N LYS A 191 6.55 -10.58 16.91
CA LYS A 191 6.62 -11.82 17.69
C LYS A 191 7.25 -12.95 16.87
N THR A 192 8.27 -13.59 17.43
CA THR A 192 8.83 -14.83 16.87
C THR A 192 7.79 -15.93 16.94
N ASN A 193 7.37 -16.46 15.79
CA ASN A 193 6.32 -17.46 15.73
C ASN A 193 6.94 -18.86 15.74
N SER A 194 7.17 -19.41 16.94
CA SER A 194 7.91 -20.68 17.12
C SER A 194 7.17 -21.93 16.61
N LYS A 195 5.87 -21.82 16.29
CA LYS A 195 5.09 -22.91 15.67
C LYS A 195 5.11 -22.89 14.14
N GLU A 196 5.57 -21.80 13.51
CA GLU A 196 5.63 -21.62 12.06
C GLU A 196 7.06 -21.75 11.52
N GLN A 197 7.77 -22.84 11.85
CA GLN A 197 8.90 -23.27 11.03
C GLN A 197 8.33 -23.85 9.73
N ARG A 198 7.83 -22.95 8.85
CA ARG A 198 6.72 -23.14 7.90
C ARG A 198 6.67 -24.51 7.22
N GLN A 199 7.79 -25.05 6.73
CA GLN A 199 7.96 -26.47 6.34
C GLN A 199 9.45 -26.80 6.12
N THR A 200 10.28 -26.84 7.16
CA THR A 200 11.74 -27.09 6.97
C THR A 200 12.06 -28.43 6.30
N HIS A 201 11.20 -29.45 6.47
CA HIS A 201 11.35 -30.70 5.72
C HIS A 201 11.18 -30.50 4.22
N PHE A 202 10.08 -29.86 3.80
CA PHE A 202 9.82 -29.52 2.41
C PHE A 202 10.94 -28.67 1.79
N PHE A 203 11.47 -27.69 2.54
CA PHE A 203 12.61 -26.90 2.11
C PHE A 203 13.80 -27.79 1.70
N ASN A 204 14.16 -28.78 2.53
CA ASN A 204 15.27 -29.68 2.28
C ASN A 204 14.99 -30.65 1.12
N GLU A 205 13.74 -31.06 0.93
CA GLU A 205 13.33 -31.90 -0.20
C GLU A 205 13.53 -31.18 -1.53
N VAL A 206 13.05 -29.93 -1.63
CA VAL A 206 13.25 -29.10 -2.83
C VAL A 206 14.74 -28.82 -3.07
N LEU A 207 15.51 -28.55 -2.01
CA LEU A 207 16.95 -28.32 -2.12
C LEU A 207 17.70 -29.59 -2.57
N SER A 208 17.25 -30.77 -2.15
CA SER A 208 17.84 -32.04 -2.56
C SER A 208 17.53 -32.35 -4.02
N ALA A 209 16.26 -32.15 -4.45
CA ALA A 209 15.87 -32.29 -5.85
C ALA A 209 16.69 -31.38 -6.78
N LEU A 210 16.96 -30.14 -6.36
CA LEU A 210 17.80 -29.22 -7.12
C LEU A 210 19.23 -29.73 -7.33
N LYS A 211 19.81 -30.38 -6.31
CA LYS A 211 21.14 -30.98 -6.38
C LYS A 211 21.18 -32.24 -7.26
N GLU A 212 20.12 -33.03 -7.26
CA GLU A 212 19.98 -34.24 -8.08
C GLU A 212 19.92 -33.92 -9.58
N GLU A 213 19.29 -32.80 -9.94
CA GLU A 213 19.15 -32.34 -11.33
C GLU A 213 20.47 -31.86 -11.95
N ASP A 214 21.57 -31.78 -11.18
CA ASP A 214 22.86 -31.19 -11.57
C ASP A 214 22.70 -29.83 -12.29
N SER A 215 21.66 -29.10 -11.88
CA SER A 215 21.31 -27.81 -12.45
C SER A 215 22.01 -26.71 -11.65
N ASN A 216 22.63 -25.78 -12.36
CA ASN A 216 23.25 -24.60 -11.74
C ASN A 216 22.52 -23.33 -12.19
N PRO A 217 21.27 -23.12 -11.73
CA PRO A 217 20.45 -22.02 -12.21
C PRO A 217 21.04 -20.67 -11.81
N GLN A 218 20.78 -19.67 -12.64
CA GLN A 218 21.36 -18.35 -12.51
C GLN A 218 20.93 -17.69 -11.19
N VAL A 219 21.92 -17.20 -10.44
CA VAL A 219 21.71 -16.36 -9.25
C VAL A 219 21.51 -14.91 -9.68
N ILE A 220 20.42 -14.31 -9.19
CA ILE A 220 20.09 -12.91 -9.42
C ILE A 220 20.36 -12.13 -8.14
N GLN A 221 21.42 -11.32 -8.18
CA GLN A 221 21.80 -10.39 -7.12
C GLN A 221 20.89 -9.14 -7.12
N ASN A 222 20.57 -8.64 -5.93
CA ASN A 222 19.74 -7.47 -5.64
C ASN A 222 18.47 -7.38 -6.51
N PRO A 223 17.60 -8.40 -6.45
CA PRO A 223 16.43 -8.50 -7.32
C PRO A 223 15.47 -7.31 -7.17
N ALA A 224 15.24 -6.82 -5.95
CA ALA A 224 14.37 -5.68 -5.71
C ALA A 224 14.85 -4.42 -6.45
N LYS A 225 16.16 -4.15 -6.38
CA LYS A 225 16.79 -3.02 -7.08
C LYS A 225 16.68 -3.13 -8.59
N LYS A 226 16.86 -4.34 -9.15
CA LYS A 226 16.72 -4.59 -10.60
C LYS A 226 15.29 -4.34 -11.07
N MET A 227 14.30 -4.91 -10.38
CA MET A 227 12.89 -4.77 -10.75
C MET A 227 12.41 -3.31 -10.71
N LEU A 228 12.83 -2.55 -9.69
CA LEU A 228 12.50 -1.13 -9.61
C LEU A 228 13.22 -0.29 -10.67
N ALA A 229 14.47 -0.61 -11.00
CA ALA A 229 15.21 0.10 -12.04
C ALA A 229 14.60 -0.09 -13.44
N GLU A 230 13.98 -1.24 -13.74
CA GLU A 230 13.29 -1.49 -15.01
C GLU A 230 12.11 -0.53 -15.25
N VAL A 231 11.49 -0.06 -14.17
CA VAL A 231 10.43 0.95 -14.21
C VAL A 231 10.95 2.33 -13.83
N ASP A 232 12.26 2.54 -13.94
CA ASP A 232 12.96 3.81 -13.73
C ASP A 232 12.76 4.37 -12.29
N GLY A 233 12.40 3.48 -11.35
CA GLY A 233 12.32 3.70 -9.92
C GLY A 233 13.66 3.43 -9.24
N GLN A 234 13.76 3.86 -7.98
CA GLN A 234 14.93 3.62 -7.14
C GLN A 234 14.55 2.73 -5.96
N PHE A 235 15.52 1.99 -5.44
CA PHE A 235 15.32 1.09 -4.31
C PHE A 235 16.41 1.29 -3.27
N ILE A 236 16.02 1.28 -1.99
CA ILE A 236 16.93 1.33 -0.85
C ILE A 236 16.44 0.35 0.22
N ALA A 237 17.31 -0.55 0.68
CA ALA A 237 17.09 -1.31 1.90
C ALA A 237 17.65 -0.55 3.10
N THR A 238 16.79 -0.19 4.07
CA THR A 238 17.21 0.58 5.25
C THR A 238 16.26 0.38 6.44
N SER A 239 16.81 0.35 7.64
CA SER A 239 16.04 0.41 8.89
C SER A 239 15.79 1.84 9.36
N GLU A 240 16.43 2.83 8.73
CA GLU A 240 16.43 4.24 9.13
C GLU A 240 16.16 5.12 7.90
N PRO A 241 14.98 5.02 7.26
CA PRO A 241 14.68 5.75 6.03
C PRO A 241 14.84 7.27 6.21
N GLU A 242 14.51 7.83 7.38
CA GLU A 242 14.67 9.25 7.69
C GLU A 242 16.10 9.79 7.57
N LYS A 243 17.12 8.94 7.69
CA LYS A 243 18.52 9.36 7.53
C LYS A 243 18.97 9.45 6.08
N ILE A 244 18.23 8.81 5.18
CA ILE A 244 18.61 8.66 3.76
C ILE A 244 17.84 9.64 2.89
N PHE A 245 16.65 10.06 3.32
CA PHE A 245 15.84 11.02 2.57
C PHE A 245 15.97 12.42 3.19
N PRO A 246 16.13 13.48 2.36
CA PRO A 246 16.42 14.83 2.85
C PRO A 246 15.21 15.57 3.47
N GLY A 247 14.24 14.84 4.01
CA GLY A 247 13.00 15.40 4.54
C GLY A 247 12.20 16.18 3.51
N MET A 248 12.19 15.74 2.24
CA MET A 248 11.54 16.47 1.13
C MET A 248 10.58 15.59 0.34
N ALA A 249 10.04 14.53 0.93
CA ALA A 249 9.03 13.73 0.25
C ALA A 249 7.74 14.56 0.09
N ASP A 250 7.23 14.65 -1.13
CA ASP A 250 5.91 15.22 -1.41
C ASP A 250 4.80 14.25 -0.97
N LEU A 251 5.07 12.95 -1.14
CA LEU A 251 4.17 11.86 -0.75
C LEU A 251 4.96 10.70 -0.17
N ILE A 252 4.49 10.19 0.95
CA ILE A 252 4.95 8.93 1.53
C ILE A 252 3.78 7.97 1.55
N THR A 253 3.95 6.77 1.00
CA THR A 253 2.95 5.69 1.10
C THR A 253 3.47 4.59 2.01
N ALA A 254 2.62 4.02 2.87
CA ALA A 254 2.98 2.88 3.70
C ALA A 254 1.82 1.86 3.76
N ASN A 255 1.99 0.72 3.10
CA ASN A 255 0.94 -0.30 3.04
C ASN A 255 1.26 -1.47 3.97
N ASN A 256 0.46 -1.63 5.03
CA ASN A 256 0.57 -2.64 6.08
C ASN A 256 1.89 -2.65 6.87
N VAL A 257 2.74 -1.63 6.71
CA VAL A 257 4.05 -1.52 7.37
C VAL A 257 3.91 -1.54 8.89
N THR A 258 3.06 -0.65 9.44
CA THR A 258 2.91 -0.47 10.88
C THR A 258 2.27 -1.66 11.58
N THR A 259 1.67 -2.61 10.85
CA THR A 259 1.10 -3.84 11.42
C THR A 259 2.16 -4.80 11.97
N HIS A 260 3.41 -4.61 11.56
CA HIS A 260 4.56 -5.39 12.03
C HIS A 260 5.22 -4.78 13.27
N PHE A 261 4.87 -3.55 13.64
CA PHE A 261 5.52 -2.79 14.71
C PHE A 261 4.85 -3.02 16.07
N THR A 262 5.64 -2.90 17.15
CA THR A 262 5.13 -2.66 18.50
C THR A 262 4.56 -1.24 18.61
N GLU A 263 3.85 -0.96 19.70
CA GLU A 263 3.31 0.40 19.95
C GLU A 263 4.42 1.46 19.96
N GLU A 264 5.51 1.18 20.68
CA GLU A 264 6.69 2.05 20.78
C GLU A 264 7.38 2.25 19.42
N GLN A 265 7.52 1.19 18.63
CA GLN A 265 8.07 1.27 17.27
C GLN A 265 7.17 2.08 16.34
N ARG A 266 5.85 1.95 16.48
CA ARG A 266 4.87 2.72 15.71
C ARG A 266 4.92 4.21 16.06
N GLU A 267 4.99 4.54 17.35
CA GLU A 267 5.13 5.92 17.81
C GLU A 267 6.44 6.55 17.29
N THR A 268 7.55 5.82 17.39
CA THR A 268 8.85 6.23 16.83
C THR A 268 8.76 6.46 15.32
N PHE A 269 8.13 5.53 14.60
CA PHE A 269 7.95 5.63 13.16
C PHE A 269 7.13 6.87 12.76
N TYR A 270 6.02 7.18 13.44
CA TYR A 270 5.26 8.39 13.13
C TYR A 270 5.99 9.67 13.53
N ASN A 271 6.43 9.76 14.79
CA ASN A 271 6.92 11.00 15.36
C ASN A 271 8.33 11.36 14.89
N GLN A 272 9.16 10.37 14.59
CA GLN A 272 10.53 10.58 14.16
C GLN A 272 10.68 10.34 12.67
N THR A 273 10.32 9.16 12.18
CA THR A 273 10.57 8.82 10.78
C THR A 273 9.68 9.61 9.83
N ILE A 274 8.36 9.47 9.90
CA ILE A 274 7.44 10.12 8.95
C ILE A 274 7.55 11.65 9.04
N THR A 275 7.56 12.21 10.25
CA THR A 275 7.73 13.67 10.43
C THR A 275 9.04 14.19 9.85
N GLN A 276 10.17 13.47 10.00
CA GLN A 276 11.45 13.91 9.42
C GLN A 276 11.48 13.78 7.89
N LEU A 277 10.77 12.80 7.33
CA LEU A 277 10.70 12.58 5.89
C LEU A 277 9.83 13.62 5.17
N LEU A 278 8.84 14.17 5.87
CA LEU A 278 7.93 15.19 5.35
C LEU A 278 8.44 16.61 5.67
N LYS A 279 8.24 17.52 4.72
CA LYS A 279 8.28 18.97 4.96
C LYS A 279 6.86 19.49 5.15
N THR A 280 6.73 20.73 5.65
CA THR A 280 5.46 21.45 5.68
C THR A 280 4.82 21.41 4.29
N GLY A 281 3.71 20.68 4.15
CA GLY A 281 2.99 20.46 2.88
C GLY A 281 3.17 19.10 2.21
N GLY A 282 3.99 18.19 2.76
CA GLY A 282 4.04 16.79 2.33
C GLY A 282 2.86 15.97 2.86
N VAL A 283 2.54 14.87 2.18
CA VAL A 283 1.41 13.99 2.51
C VAL A 283 1.91 12.60 2.89
N TYR A 284 1.34 12.01 3.94
CA TYR A 284 1.55 10.61 4.27
C TYR A 284 0.23 9.84 4.11
N VAL A 285 0.27 8.76 3.34
CA VAL A 285 -0.89 7.89 3.09
C VAL A 285 -0.53 6.49 3.58
N GLU A 286 -1.27 6.00 4.57
CA GLU A 286 -1.08 4.64 5.05
C GLU A 286 -2.30 3.79 4.77
N LYS A 287 -2.07 2.52 4.45
CA LYS A 287 -3.13 1.52 4.38
C LYS A 287 -2.88 0.47 5.44
N GLN A 288 -3.82 0.33 6.37
CA GLN A 288 -3.82 -0.69 7.40
C GLN A 288 -4.91 -1.73 7.11
N ARG A 289 -4.54 -3.00 7.13
CA ARG A 289 -5.46 -4.12 7.07
C ARG A 289 -5.71 -4.64 8.48
N SER A 290 -6.94 -4.54 8.96
CA SER A 290 -7.36 -5.12 10.24
C SER A 290 -8.11 -6.43 9.98
N GLY A 291 -7.67 -7.54 10.61
CA GLY A 291 -8.35 -8.84 10.48
C GLY A 291 -7.47 -10.08 10.78
N PHE A 292 -8.13 -11.16 11.20
CA PHE A 292 -7.56 -12.50 11.40
C PHE A 292 -7.70 -13.33 10.11
N GLY A 293 -6.58 -13.81 9.55
CA GLY A 293 -6.58 -14.77 8.43
C GLY A 293 -7.06 -14.23 7.07
N ASN A 294 -7.33 -15.14 6.14
CA ASN A 294 -7.78 -14.88 4.76
C ASN A 294 -9.14 -14.13 4.67
N PHE A 295 -9.79 -13.88 5.80
CA PHE A 295 -11.01 -13.08 5.93
C PHE A 295 -10.67 -11.74 6.58
N ALA A 296 -10.17 -10.78 5.80
CA ALA A 296 -10.00 -9.43 6.31
C ALA A 296 -11.32 -8.69 6.30
N THR A 297 -11.68 -8.11 7.43
CA THR A 297 -12.98 -7.48 7.64
C THR A 297 -13.01 -6.02 7.21
N PHE A 298 -11.89 -5.28 7.26
CA PHE A 298 -11.83 -3.87 6.80
C PHE A 298 -10.42 -3.50 6.30
N ASN A 299 -10.33 -2.75 5.20
CA ASN A 299 -9.12 -1.95 4.93
C ASN A 299 -9.40 -0.51 5.36
N LYS A 300 -8.47 0.07 6.11
CA LYS A 300 -8.46 1.47 6.47
C LYS A 300 -7.31 2.15 5.74
N ILE A 301 -7.57 3.22 5.00
CA ILE A 301 -6.53 4.07 4.42
C ILE A 301 -6.59 5.40 5.14
N SER A 302 -5.54 5.82 5.84
CA SER A 302 -5.48 7.15 6.46
C SER A 302 -4.55 8.06 5.68
N VAL A 303 -4.91 9.33 5.60
CA VAL A 303 -4.19 10.42 4.94
C VAL A 303 -3.85 11.46 6.00
N PHE A 304 -2.57 11.79 6.08
CA PHE A 304 -2.03 12.70 7.05
C PHE A 304 -1.23 13.81 6.39
N MET A 305 -1.19 14.97 7.05
CA MET A 305 -0.31 16.08 6.70
C MET A 305 0.36 16.64 7.96
N LEU A 306 1.47 17.35 7.77
CA LEU A 306 2.07 18.11 8.87
C LEU A 306 1.29 19.40 9.10
N SER A 307 0.86 19.61 10.33
CA SER A 307 0.31 20.87 10.83
C SER A 307 1.38 21.98 10.81
N GLU A 308 0.95 23.23 11.03
CA GLU A 308 1.86 24.38 11.15
C GLU A 308 2.86 24.22 12.31
N ASP A 309 2.50 23.51 13.38
CA ASP A 309 3.38 23.21 14.52
C ASP A 309 4.22 21.93 14.33
N GLY A 310 4.20 21.33 13.14
CA GLY A 310 5.06 20.20 12.75
C GLY A 310 4.60 18.85 13.29
N LYS A 311 3.32 18.72 13.68
CA LYS A 311 2.72 17.45 14.10
C LYS A 311 2.00 16.79 12.93
N LEU A 312 1.99 15.46 12.93
CA LEU A 312 1.24 14.70 11.95
C LEU A 312 -0.26 14.69 12.33
N GLU A 313 -1.11 15.26 11.48
CA GLU A 313 -2.56 15.31 11.66
C GLU A 313 -3.26 14.46 10.60
N GLU A 314 -4.22 13.63 11.01
CA GLU A 314 -5.07 12.88 10.08
C GLU A 314 -6.11 13.84 9.49
N ILE A 315 -6.07 14.01 8.17
CA ILE A 315 -6.95 14.94 7.43
C ILE A 315 -7.99 14.22 6.57
N GLY A 316 -7.80 12.91 6.39
CA GLY A 316 -8.60 12.04 5.55
C GLY A 316 -8.46 10.61 6.04
N ARG A 317 -9.51 9.82 6.02
CA ARG A 317 -9.42 8.35 6.11
C ARG A 317 -10.38 7.73 5.11
N VAL A 318 -10.19 6.49 4.71
CA VAL A 318 -11.06 5.69 3.83
C VAL A 318 -11.29 4.36 4.48
N ASN A 319 -12.54 3.95 4.61
CA ASN A 319 -12.88 2.56 4.91
C ASN A 319 -13.33 1.87 3.62
N SER A 320 -12.70 0.74 3.29
CA SER A 320 -13.19 -0.14 2.24
C SER A 320 -13.69 -1.44 2.87
N ASP A 321 -15.00 -1.62 2.84
CA ASP A 321 -15.65 -2.90 3.13
C ASP A 321 -15.49 -3.82 1.90
N MET A 322 -15.73 -5.13 2.05
CA MET A 322 -15.57 -6.14 0.98
C MET A 322 -16.33 -5.86 -0.34
N ASN A 323 -17.17 -4.82 -0.40
CA ASN A 323 -17.98 -4.42 -1.55
C ASN A 323 -17.45 -3.20 -2.36
N SER A 324 -16.17 -2.84 -2.23
CA SER A 324 -15.48 -1.93 -3.19
C SER A 324 -16.09 -0.53 -3.39
N ASN A 325 -16.78 0.01 -2.37
CA ASN A 325 -17.06 1.44 -2.31
C ASN A 325 -15.98 2.08 -1.42
N LEU A 326 -15.12 2.90 -2.02
CA LEU A 326 -14.17 3.74 -1.27
C LEU A 326 -14.99 4.85 -0.59
N PHE A 327 -15.21 4.75 0.72
CA PHE A 327 -15.81 5.83 1.49
C PHE A 327 -14.71 6.54 2.28
N LEU A 328 -14.40 7.79 1.90
CA LEU A 328 -13.52 8.64 2.69
C LEU A 328 -14.23 9.04 4.01
N GLU A 329 -13.83 8.48 5.15
CA GLU A 329 -14.23 8.90 6.50
C GLU A 329 -13.18 9.84 7.15
N GLU A 330 -13.61 11.01 7.64
CA GLU A 330 -12.98 11.97 8.59
C GLU A 330 -11.88 12.91 8.04
N GLY A 331 -11.83 14.25 8.23
CA GLY A 331 -12.53 15.13 9.20
C GLY A 331 -12.95 16.52 8.68
N MET A 332 -12.98 16.78 7.37
CA MET A 332 -13.67 17.96 6.78
C MET A 332 -14.95 17.61 6.01
N PHE A 333 -15.20 16.33 5.76
CA PHE A 333 -16.41 15.84 5.08
C PHE A 333 -17.59 15.61 6.03
N PHE A 334 -17.39 15.61 7.35
CA PHE A 334 -18.53 15.46 8.26
C PHE A 334 -19.47 16.66 8.13
N ASP A 335 -18.98 17.90 8.09
CA ASP A 335 -19.91 19.03 7.87
C ASP A 335 -20.58 18.94 6.49
N TRP A 336 -19.84 18.73 5.41
CA TRP A 336 -20.43 18.70 4.07
C TRP A 336 -21.35 17.49 3.80
N TYR A 337 -20.98 16.27 4.22
CA TYR A 337 -21.76 15.04 4.01
C TYR A 337 -22.83 14.88 5.10
N SER A 338 -22.59 15.33 6.34
CA SER A 338 -23.61 15.41 7.39
C SER A 338 -24.63 16.48 7.05
N GLU A 339 -24.26 17.69 6.65
CA GLU A 339 -25.23 18.72 6.24
C GLU A 339 -26.09 18.22 5.07
N ARG A 340 -25.50 17.48 4.13
CA ARG A 340 -26.25 16.89 3.00
C ARG A 340 -27.14 15.72 3.40
N ASN A 341 -26.67 14.81 4.27
CA ASN A 341 -27.49 13.70 4.77
C ASN A 341 -28.54 14.16 5.78
N GLU A 342 -28.23 15.15 6.61
CA GLU A 342 -29.14 15.82 7.53
C GLU A 342 -30.22 16.56 6.72
N TYR A 343 -29.83 17.22 5.63
CA TYR A 343 -30.80 17.79 4.69
C TYR A 343 -31.71 16.73 4.07
N VAL A 344 -31.13 15.64 3.51
CA VAL A 344 -31.93 14.54 2.95
C VAL A 344 -32.83 13.90 4.01
N GLY A 345 -32.32 13.71 5.24
CA GLY A 345 -33.08 13.22 6.39
C GLY A 345 -34.25 14.14 6.72
N THR A 346 -34.01 15.45 6.79
CA THR A 346 -35.03 16.48 7.01
C THR A 346 -36.09 16.45 5.92
N VAL A 347 -35.70 16.31 4.65
CA VAL A 347 -36.64 16.19 3.52
C VAL A 347 -37.49 14.93 3.67
N VAL A 348 -36.89 13.78 3.95
CA VAL A 348 -37.60 12.50 4.15
C VAL A 348 -38.56 12.57 5.33
N GLU A 349 -38.12 13.08 6.48
CA GLU A 349 -38.97 13.29 7.66
C GLU A 349 -40.16 14.20 7.34
N SER A 350 -39.93 15.31 6.61
CA SER A 350 -41.00 16.22 6.19
C SER A 350 -42.01 15.60 5.21
N LEU A 351 -41.62 14.53 4.50
CA LEU A 351 -42.49 13.77 3.61
C LEU A 351 -43.27 12.70 4.38
N ILE A 352 -42.67 12.08 5.40
CA ILE A 352 -43.38 11.15 6.32
C ILE A 352 -44.50 11.88 7.07
N ASP A 353 -44.32 13.17 7.38
CA ASP A 353 -45.40 14.00 7.95
C ASP A 353 -46.58 14.23 6.99
N LYS A 354 -46.39 14.01 5.68
CA LYS A 354 -47.38 14.29 4.62
C LYS A 354 -47.95 13.05 3.94
N PHE A 355 -47.19 11.96 3.93
CA PHE A 355 -47.48 10.72 3.22
C PHE A 355 -47.25 9.51 4.14
N ASP A 356 -47.82 8.37 3.77
CA ASP A 356 -47.63 7.11 4.51
C ASP A 356 -46.15 6.67 4.48
N GLU A 357 -45.64 6.19 5.62
CA GLU A 357 -44.22 5.84 5.80
C GLU A 357 -43.77 4.72 4.84
N ASP A 358 -44.63 3.73 4.59
CA ASP A 358 -44.31 2.63 3.66
C ASP A 358 -44.23 3.15 2.22
N PHE A 359 -45.09 4.12 1.87
CA PHE A 359 -45.04 4.80 0.57
C PHE A 359 -43.76 5.63 0.42
N VAL A 360 -43.41 6.45 1.43
CA VAL A 360 -42.18 7.25 1.42
C VAL A 360 -40.93 6.36 1.31
N SER A 361 -40.90 5.27 2.07
CA SER A 361 -39.80 4.28 2.05
C SER A 361 -39.65 3.61 0.69
N LYS A 362 -40.77 3.29 0.02
CA LYS A 362 -40.76 2.72 -1.33
C LYS A 362 -40.18 3.71 -2.35
N VAL A 363 -40.69 4.94 -2.39
CA VAL A 363 -40.19 5.97 -3.33
C VAL A 363 -38.74 6.31 -3.06
N TYR A 364 -38.33 6.42 -1.79
CA TYR A 364 -36.92 6.67 -1.43
C TYR A 364 -35.99 5.56 -1.93
N LYS A 365 -36.40 4.29 -1.85
CA LYS A 365 -35.62 3.16 -2.42
C LYS A 365 -35.45 3.27 -3.92
N GLU A 366 -36.46 3.75 -4.64
CA GLU A 366 -36.43 3.91 -6.10
C GLU A 366 -35.45 5.02 -6.53
N ILE A 367 -35.32 6.09 -5.74
CA ILE A 367 -34.38 7.20 -6.02
C ILE A 367 -33.05 7.12 -5.27
N GLN A 368 -32.84 6.12 -4.41
CA GLN A 368 -31.70 6.02 -3.49
C GLN A 368 -30.35 6.09 -4.22
N VAL A 369 -30.27 5.50 -5.41
CA VAL A 369 -29.05 5.52 -6.24
C VAL A 369 -28.70 6.95 -6.67
N GLU A 370 -29.70 7.74 -7.05
CA GLU A 370 -29.51 9.10 -7.52
C GLU A 370 -29.26 10.08 -6.36
N VAL A 371 -29.95 9.88 -5.22
CA VAL A 371 -29.64 10.57 -3.97
C VAL A 371 -28.19 10.32 -3.59
N LYS A 372 -27.72 9.07 -3.59
CA LYS A 372 -26.33 8.73 -3.26
C LYS A 372 -25.34 9.39 -4.22
N LYS A 373 -25.62 9.43 -5.52
CA LYS A 373 -24.78 10.16 -6.49
C LYS A 373 -24.69 11.64 -6.17
N LEU A 374 -25.82 12.29 -5.85
CA LEU A 374 -25.87 13.72 -5.53
C LEU A 374 -25.18 14.04 -4.19
N THR A 375 -25.41 13.23 -3.17
CA THR A 375 -24.75 13.39 -1.86
C THR A 375 -23.23 13.21 -1.99
N SER A 376 -22.77 12.36 -2.92
CA SER A 376 -21.35 12.18 -3.24
C SER A 376 -20.80 13.13 -4.32
N ALA A 377 -21.61 14.06 -4.87
CA ALA A 377 -21.19 14.97 -5.94
C ALA A 377 -20.46 16.20 -5.40
N LEU A 378 -19.14 16.20 -5.57
CA LEU A 378 -18.15 17.11 -4.97
C LEU A 378 -18.01 18.46 -5.69
N ASP A 379 -18.61 18.57 -6.87
CA ASP A 379 -18.63 19.73 -7.74
C ASP A 379 -19.86 20.62 -7.52
N LEU A 380 -20.85 20.15 -6.75
CA LEU A 380 -22.03 20.93 -6.41
C LEU A 380 -21.77 21.81 -5.19
N SER A 381 -22.20 23.07 -5.26
CA SER A 381 -22.40 23.87 -4.05
C SER A 381 -23.50 23.25 -3.17
N PHE A 382 -23.59 23.64 -1.90
CA PHE A 382 -24.67 23.14 -1.03
C PHE A 382 -26.05 23.58 -1.54
N GLU A 383 -26.19 24.81 -2.02
CA GLU A 383 -27.43 25.33 -2.62
C GLU A 383 -27.83 24.56 -3.89
N GLU A 384 -26.86 24.22 -4.74
CA GLU A 384 -27.10 23.41 -5.95
C GLU A 384 -27.50 21.98 -5.60
N PHE A 385 -26.91 21.41 -4.54
CA PHE A 385 -27.29 20.11 -4.01
C PHE A 385 -28.72 20.12 -3.48
N GLN A 386 -29.08 21.09 -2.62
CA GLN A 386 -30.42 21.21 -2.04
C GLN A 386 -31.48 21.26 -3.14
N LYS A 387 -31.27 22.14 -4.14
CA LYS A 387 -32.17 22.27 -5.28
C LYS A 387 -32.35 20.95 -6.04
N LYS A 388 -31.25 20.22 -6.32
CA LYS A 388 -31.32 18.95 -7.04
C LYS A 388 -32.01 17.84 -6.24
N ILE A 389 -31.83 17.82 -4.91
CA ILE A 389 -32.55 16.91 -4.02
C ILE A 389 -34.04 17.25 -4.02
N ASP A 390 -34.40 18.52 -3.86
CA ASP A 390 -35.80 18.96 -3.87
C ASP A 390 -36.49 18.61 -5.19
N ASP A 391 -35.83 18.88 -6.31
CA ASP A 391 -36.36 18.55 -7.64
C ASP A 391 -36.53 17.03 -7.81
N LEU A 392 -35.57 16.22 -7.33
CA LEU A 392 -35.64 14.76 -7.40
C LEU A 392 -36.83 14.20 -6.58
N PHE A 393 -37.00 14.65 -5.34
CA PHE A 393 -38.13 14.24 -4.51
C PHE A 393 -39.45 14.76 -5.06
N LYS A 394 -39.50 16.02 -5.53
CA LYS A 394 -40.72 16.59 -6.09
C LYS A 394 -41.20 15.83 -7.33
N ASN A 395 -40.32 15.49 -8.26
CA ASN A 395 -40.72 14.75 -9.45
C ASN A 395 -41.18 13.33 -9.08
N SER A 396 -40.61 12.73 -8.04
CA SER A 396 -40.95 11.36 -7.64
C SER A 396 -42.25 11.24 -6.82
N PHE A 397 -42.64 12.28 -6.10
CA PHE A 397 -43.83 12.28 -5.23
C PHE A 397 -45.06 12.99 -5.84
N PHE A 398 -44.91 13.76 -6.92
CA PHE A 398 -46.00 14.53 -7.53
C PHE A 398 -46.27 14.18 -9.01
N GLU A 399 -45.63 13.13 -9.55
CA GLU A 399 -45.96 12.56 -10.88
C GLU A 399 -46.97 11.39 -10.82
N GLU A 400 -47.34 10.90 -9.63
CA GLU A 400 -48.51 10.05 -9.37
C GLU A 400 -49.67 10.87 -8.79
#